data_AF-A0A521FND3-F1
#
_entry.id   AF-A0A521FND3-F1
#
_cell.length_a   1.000
_cell.length_b   1.000
_cell.length_c   1.000
_cell.angle_alpha   90.00
_cell.angle_beta   90.00
_cell.angle_gamma   90.00
#
_symmetry.space_group_name_H-M   'P 1'
#
loop_
_entity.id
_entity.type
_entity.pdbx_description
1 polymer ?
#
loop_
_entity_poly.entity_id
_entity_poly.type
_entity_poly.pdbx_seq_one_letter_code
_entity_poly.pdbx_strand_id
1 'polypeptide(L)' 'MFLEILAGAFYLFTIIAAFKMETPLKGLLFMLTVLAVSGILYLFILFPGISGIVVTVMLAAFILKQGSR' A
#
# COMPACT_ATOMS: atom_id res chain seq x y z
N MET A 1 -2.69 19.12 8.30
CA MET A 1 -1.38 19.81 8.31
C MET A 1 -0.19 18.89 8.57
N PHE A 2 0.08 18.38 9.78
CA PHE A 2 1.27 17.52 10.01
C PHE A 2 1.31 16.27 9.12
N LEU A 3 0.19 15.54 9.02
CA LEU A 3 0.08 14.34 8.18
C LEU A 3 0.23 14.62 6.68
N GLU A 4 -0.29 15.74 6.20
CA GLU A 4 -0.17 16.14 4.79
C GLU A 4 1.28 16.50 4.44
N ILE A 5 1.98 17.20 5.35
CA ILE A 5 3.40 17.51 5.21
C ILE A 5 4.23 16.22 5.21
N LEU A 6 3.90 15.26 6.10
CA LEU A 6 4.58 13.97 6.15
C LEU A 6 4.34 13.15 4.87
N ALA A 7 3.12 13.14 4.35
CA ALA A 7 2.80 12.50 3.07
C ALA A 7 3.56 13.16 1.90
N GLY A 8 3.63 14.49 1.87
CA GLY A 8 4.42 15.23 0.89
C GLY A 8 5.90 14.87 0.94
N ALA A 9 6.49 14.82 2.14
CA ALA A 9 7.87 14.39 2.33
C ALA A 9 8.09 12.94 1.86
N PHE A 10 7.15 12.04 2.16
CA PHE A 10 7.21 10.64 1.71
C PHE A 10 7.22 10.52 0.18
N TYR A 11 6.34 11.24 -0.52
CA TYR A 11 6.32 11.22 -1.99
C TYR A 11 7.57 11.89 -2.58
N LEU A 12 8.09 12.94 -1.96
CA LEU A 12 9.36 13.54 -2.37
C LEU A 12 10.52 12.54 -2.28
N PHE A 13 10.62 11.81 -1.17
CA PHE A 13 11.63 10.76 -1.02
C PHE A 13 11.40 9.59 -1.98
N THR A 14 10.15 9.26 -2.29
CA THR A 14 9.82 8.25 -3.30
C THR A 14 10.37 8.65 -4.67
N ILE A 15 10.21 9.91 -5.06
CA ILE A 15 10.75 10.44 -6.32
C ILE A 15 12.29 10.39 -6.30
N ILE A 16 12.93 10.87 -5.22
CA ILE A 16 14.39 10.85 -5.08
C ILE A 16 14.94 9.42 -5.17
N ALA A 17 14.30 8.47 -4.49
CA ALA A 17 14.69 7.07 -4.50
C ALA A 17 14.54 6.44 -5.90
N ALA A 18 13.46 6.77 -6.62
CA ALA A 18 13.24 6.32 -7.99
C ALA A 18 14.38 6.74 -8.92
N PHE A 19 14.84 7.99 -8.81
CA PHE A 19 15.96 8.52 -9.61
C PHE A 19 17.33 7.94 -9.21
N LYS A 20 17.46 7.39 -8.00
CA LYS A 20 18.69 6.72 -7.55
C LYS A 20 18.81 5.25 -7.97
N MET A 21 17.79 4.69 -8.63
CA MET A 21 17.84 3.30 -9.07
C MET A 21 18.76 3.09 -10.27
N GLU A 22 19.33 1.90 -10.38
CA GLU A 22 20.30 1.52 -11.43
C GLU A 22 19.79 1.74 -12.86
N THR A 23 18.46 1.66 -13.07
CA THR A 23 17.86 1.88 -14.38
C THR A 23 16.59 2.73 -14.26
N PRO A 24 16.26 3.56 -15.26
CA PRO A 24 15.03 4.35 -15.27
C PRO A 24 13.76 3.50 -15.16
N LEU A 25 13.76 2.30 -15.75
CA LEU A 25 12.63 1.37 -15.68
C LEU A 25 12.36 0.91 -14.24
N LYS A 26 13.41 0.55 -13.47
CA LYS A 26 13.27 0.19 -12.06
C LYS A 26 12.68 1.36 -11.24
N GLY A 27 13.16 2.58 -11.49
CA GLY A 27 12.63 3.79 -10.86
C GLY A 27 11.14 4.01 -11.16
N LEU A 28 10.73 3.86 -12.43
CA LEU A 28 9.33 3.96 -12.84
C LEU A 28 8.46 2.88 -12.16
N LEU A 29 8.91 1.62 -12.18
CA LEU A 29 8.19 0.50 -11.56
C LEU A 29 8.05 0.71 -10.04
N PHE A 30 9.07 1.26 -9.39
CA PHE A 30 9.01 1.61 -7.98
C PHE A 30 7.96 2.67 -7.71
N MET A 31 7.93 3.77 -8.48
CA MET A 31 6.91 4.82 -8.33
C MET A 31 5.49 4.28 -8.56
N LEU A 32 5.29 3.46 -9.59
CA LEU A 32 3.99 2.84 -9.86
C LEU A 32 3.55 1.93 -8.71
N THR A 33 4.49 1.17 -8.13
CA THR A 33 4.21 0.32 -6.97
C THR A 33 3.80 1.15 -5.75
N VAL A 34 4.53 2.24 -5.46
CA VAL A 34 4.19 3.12 -4.34
C VAL A 34 2.81 3.76 -4.55
N LEU A 35 2.51 4.26 -5.76
CA LEU A 35 1.19 4.80 -6.07
C LEU A 35 0.07 3.76 -5.92
N ALA A 36 0.29 2.54 -6.40
CA ALA A 36 -0.69 1.46 -6.28
C ALA A 36 -0.96 1.09 -4.81
N VAL A 37 0.09 0.91 -4.01
CA VAL A 37 -0.05 0.56 -2.58
C VAL A 37 -0.72 1.71 -1.81
N SER A 38 -0.26 2.95 -2.00
CA SER A 38 -0.88 4.12 -1.39
C SER A 38 -2.36 4.27 -1.79
N GLY A 39 -2.68 4.01 -3.06
CA GLY A 39 -4.05 4.02 -3.56
C GLY A 39 -4.93 2.95 -2.90
N ILE A 40 -4.43 1.73 -2.78
CA ILE A 40 -5.13 0.64 -2.07
C ILE A 40 -5.37 1.02 -0.61
N LEU A 41 -4.35 1.51 0.09
CA LEU A 41 -4.48 1.96 1.48
C LEU A 41 -5.50 3.10 1.61
N TYR A 42 -5.50 4.05 0.68
CA TYR A 42 -6.49 5.12 0.65
C TYR A 42 -7.91 4.59 0.45
N LEU A 43 -8.12 3.61 -0.44
CA LEU A 43 -9.41 2.95 -0.61
C LEU A 43 -9.88 2.23 0.66
N PHE A 44 -8.96 1.64 1.42
CA PHE A 44 -9.28 1.04 2.72
C PHE A 44 -9.79 2.07 3.73
N ILE A 45 -9.23 3.28 3.73
CA ILE A 45 -9.67 4.40 4.56
C ILE A 45 -11.03 4.93 4.08
N LEU A 46 -11.24 5.03 2.76
CA LEU A 46 -12.46 5.58 2.18
C LEU A 46 -13.65 4.62 2.30
N PHE A 47 -13.42 3.31 2.26
CA PHE A 47 -14.43 2.26 2.36
C PHE A 47 -14.16 1.30 3.53
N PRO A 48 -14.17 1.78 4.78
CA PRO A 48 -13.73 1.00 5.95
C PRO A 48 -14.62 -0.23 6.22
N GLY A 49 -15.90 -0.19 5.84
CA GLY A 49 -16.80 -1.33 5.99
C GLY A 49 -16.45 -2.50 5.08
N ILE A 50 -16.17 -2.24 3.80
CA ILE A 50 -15.88 -3.30 2.82
C ILE A 50 -14.49 -3.89 3.07
N SER A 51 -13.50 -3.04 3.35
CA SER A 51 -12.14 -3.49 3.64
C SER A 51 -12.08 -4.34 4.91
N GLY A 52 -12.79 -3.94 5.97
CA GLY A 52 -12.93 -4.73 7.18
C GLY A 52 -13.54 -6.11 6.92
N ILE A 53 -14.65 -6.18 6.18
CA ILE A 53 -15.30 -7.45 5.81
C ILE A 53 -14.36 -8.37 5.04
N VAL A 54 -13.66 -7.84 4.03
CA VAL A 54 -12.71 -8.64 3.22
C VAL A 54 -11.59 -9.21 4.09
N VAL A 55 -11.00 -8.39 4.96
CA VAL A 55 -9.94 -8.83 5.88
C VAL A 55 -10.47 -9.90 6.85
N THR A 56 -11.65 -9.69 7.44
CA THR A 56 -12.27 -10.66 8.35
C THR A 56 -12.56 -11.99 7.66
N VAL A 57 -13.06 -11.98 6.42
CA VAL A 57 -13.31 -13.20 5.63
C VAL A 57 -12.00 -13.93 5.33
N MET A 58 -10.94 -13.23 4.93
CA MET A 58 -9.63 -13.84 4.71
C MET A 58 -9.05 -14.46 5.99
N LEU A 59 -9.20 -13.78 7.13
CA LEU A 59 -8.72 -14.26 8.43
C LEU A 59 -9.51 -15.49 8.89
N ALA A 60 -10.84 -15.47 8.75
CA ALA A 60 -11.69 -16.62 9.02
C ALA A 60 -11.32 -17.82 8.15
N ALA A 61 -11.14 -17.62 6.84
CA ALA A 61 -10.72 -18.68 5.92
C ALA A 61 -9.34 -19.25 6.28
N PHE A 62 -8.39 -18.39 6.69
CA PHE A 62 -7.06 -18.80 7.13
C PHE A 62 -7.10 -19.63 8.42
N ILE A 63 -7.84 -19.17 9.44
CA ILE A 63 -8.02 -19.90 10.71
C ILE A 63 -8.67 -21.27 10.47
N LEU A 64 -9.74 -21.32 9.67
CA LEU A 64 -10.42 -22.58 9.32
C LEU A 64 -9.47 -23.55 8.60
N LYS A 65 -8.61 -23.05 7.70
CA LYS A 65 -7.59 -23.85 7.04
C LYS A 65 -6.50 -24.34 8.01
N GLN A 66 -6.11 -23.55 9.01
CA GLN A 66 -5.14 -23.97 10.02
C GLN A 66 -5.69 -25.05 10.97
N GLY A 67 -6.99 -25.01 11.27
CA GLY A 67 -7.67 -26.03 12.08
C GLY A 67 -7.98 -27.34 11.35
N SER A 68 -7.79 -27.38 10.02
CA SER A 68 -7.97 -28.56 9.15
C SER A 68 -6.69 -29.40 9.04
N ARG A 69 -5.94 -29.54 10.14
CA ARG A 69 -4.85 -30.50 10.31
C ARG A 69 -5.33 -31.70 11.10
#